data_AF-A0A1I3XIA0-F1
#
_entry.id   AF-A0A1I3XIA0-F1
#
_cell.length_a   1.000
_cell.length_b   1.000
_cell.length_c   1.000
_cell.angle_alpha   90.00
_cell.angle_beta   90.00
_cell.angle_gamma   90.00
#
_symmetry.space_group_name_H-M   'P 1'
#
loop_
_entity.id
_entity.type
_entity.pdbx_description
1 polymer ?
#
loop_
_entity_poly.entity_id
_entity_poly.type
_entity_poly.pdbx_seq_one_letter_code
_entity_poly.pdbx_strand_id
1 'polypeptide(L)' 'MSFIPTPVELNRGKVKFGKFLVRPLRKNVLNTKMHYQVDEGDNCHGLFESRYDAIRYCQRMYRIKIHERIKEDATQI' A
#
# COMPACT_ATOMS: atom_id res chain seq x y z
N MET A 1 -10.30 16.27 7.43
CA MET A 1 -10.62 14.85 7.65
C MET A 1 -9.60 13.98 6.96
N SER A 2 -8.86 13.20 7.73
CA SER A 2 -7.86 12.26 7.24
C SER A 2 -8.51 10.93 6.87
N PHE A 3 -8.90 10.80 5.59
CA PHE A 3 -9.59 9.62 5.10
C PHE A 3 -8.60 8.51 4.78
N ILE A 4 -8.64 7.41 5.55
CA ILE A 4 -7.94 6.17 5.18
C ILE A 4 -8.80 5.48 4.12
N PRO A 5 -8.28 5.24 2.90
CA PRO A 5 -9.04 4.57 1.85
C PRO A 5 -9.45 3.15 2.26
N THR A 6 -10.64 2.72 1.87
CA THR A 6 -11.04 1.31 2.01
C THR A 6 -10.31 0.47 0.95
N PRO A 7 -9.72 -0.69 1.31
CA PRO A 7 -9.17 -1.61 0.31
C PRO A 7 -10.28 -2.14 -0.59
N VAL A 8 -10.07 -2.09 -1.90
CA VAL A 8 -10.98 -2.64 -2.90
C VAL A 8 -10.30 -3.82 -3.60
N GLU A 9 -10.95 -4.99 -3.59
CA GLU A 9 -10.48 -6.13 -4.34
C GLU A 9 -10.72 -5.94 -5.84
N LEU A 10 -9.70 -6.24 -6.63
CA LEU A 10 -9.70 -6.21 -8.08
C LEU A 10 -9.46 -7.61 -8.62
N ASN A 11 -9.68 -7.76 -9.93
CA ASN A 11 -9.45 -9.01 -10.64
C ASN A 11 -8.04 -9.58 -10.40
N ARG A 12 -7.96 -10.91 -10.34
CA ARG A 12 -6.72 -11.69 -10.13
C ARG A 12 -6.04 -11.44 -8.77
N GLY A 13 -6.83 -11.16 -7.73
CA GLY A 13 -6.34 -11.01 -6.36
C GLY A 13 -5.53 -9.73 -6.11
N LYS A 14 -5.63 -8.74 -7.01
CA LYS A 14 -5.08 -7.41 -6.82
C LYS A 14 -5.94 -6.64 -5.82
N VAL A 15 -5.34 -5.71 -5.08
CA VAL A 15 -6.07 -4.85 -4.15
C VAL A 15 -5.68 -3.41 -4.41
N LYS A 16 -6.65 -2.53 -4.64
CA LYS A 16 -6.43 -1.09 -4.71
C LYS A 16 -6.67 -0.47 -3.35
N PHE A 17 -5.71 0.29 -2.86
CA PHE A 17 -5.79 1.01 -1.59
C PHE A 17 -5.43 2.49 -1.83
N GLY A 18 -6.43 3.28 -2.21
CA GLY A 18 -6.21 4.66 -2.64
C GLY A 18 -5.29 4.73 -3.86
N LYS A 19 -4.08 5.30 -3.66
CA LYS A 19 -3.00 5.40 -4.66
C LYS A 19 -2.14 4.13 -4.76
N PHE A 20 -2.18 3.27 -3.74
CA PHE A 20 -1.41 2.03 -3.74
C PHE A 20 -2.16 0.92 -4.47
N LEU A 21 -1.39 0.08 -5.16
CA LEU A 21 -1.84 -1.15 -5.77
C LEU A 21 -1.04 -2.32 -5.19
N VAL A 22 -1.73 -3.21 -4.49
CA VAL A 22 -1.17 -4.49 -4.06
C VAL A 22 -1.41 -5.51 -5.16
N ARG A 23 -0.34 -6.11 -5.69
CA ARG A 23 -0.42 -7.15 -6.71
C ARG A 23 0.21 -8.46 -6.22
N PRO A 24 -0.46 -9.60 -6.37
CA PRO A 24 0.17 -10.88 -6.12
C PRO A 24 1.19 -11.15 -7.23
N LEU A 25 2.43 -11.44 -6.84
CA LEU A 25 3.45 -11.95 -7.72
C LEU A 25 3.33 -13.47 -7.77
N ARG A 26 3.20 -13.98 -9.00
CA ARG A 26 3.14 -15.41 -9.25
C ARG A 26 4.49 -16.04 -8.89
N LYS A 27 4.41 -17.25 -8.34
CA LYS A 27 5.56 -18.11 -8.15
C LYS A 27 6.28 -18.30 -9.48
N ASN A 28 7.60 -18.24 -9.46
CA ASN A 28 8.45 -18.58 -10.60
C ASN A 28 9.60 -19.48 -10.13
N VAL A 29 10.45 -19.91 -11.06
CA VAL A 29 11.57 -20.82 -10.76
C VAL A 29 12.54 -20.23 -9.73
N LEU A 30 12.65 -18.90 -9.68
CA LEU A 30 13.51 -18.18 -8.74
C LEU A 30 12.82 -17.85 -7.40
N ASN A 31 11.49 -17.94 -7.34
CA ASN A 31 10.69 -17.54 -6.19
C ASN A 31 9.53 -18.50 -5.99
N THR A 32 9.78 -19.50 -5.14
CA THR A 32 8.85 -20.59 -4.84
C THR A 32 7.70 -20.18 -3.92
N LYS A 33 7.81 -19.00 -3.29
CA LYS A 33 6.79 -18.44 -2.40
C LYS A 33 5.96 -17.37 -3.11
N MET A 34 4.68 -17.30 -2.75
CA MET A 34 3.80 -16.25 -3.22
C MET A 34 4.17 -14.96 -2.49
N HIS A 35 4.41 -13.89 -3.24
CA HIS A 35 4.69 -12.58 -2.68
C HIS A 35 3.66 -11.56 -3.15
N TYR A 36 3.56 -10.45 -2.45
CA TYR A 36 2.69 -9.33 -2.74
C TYR A 36 3.54 -8.10 -2.92
N GLN A 37 3.47 -7.49 -4.09
CA GLN A 37 4.16 -6.23 -4.37
C GLN A 37 3.21 -5.06 -4.14
N VAL A 38 3.71 -4.00 -3.52
CA VAL A 38 2.99 -2.74 -3.37
C VAL A 38 3.58 -1.71 -4.33
N ASP A 39 2.75 -1.21 -5.22
CA ASP A 39 3.10 -0.19 -6.20
C ASP A 39 2.34 1.12 -5.92
N GLU A 40 2.96 2.28 -6.16
CA GLU A 40 2.31 3.60 -6.25
C GLU A 40 2.63 4.19 -7.62
N GLY A 41 1.74 3.97 -8.60
CA GLY A 41 2.05 4.28 -10.00
C GLY A 41 3.19 3.40 -10.51
N ASP A 42 4.28 4.03 -10.96
CA ASP A 42 5.47 3.34 -11.47
C ASP A 42 6.50 2.98 -10.37
N ASN A 43 6.27 3.43 -9.14
CA ASN A 43 7.18 3.19 -8.02
C ASN A 43 6.82 1.93 -7.25
N CYS A 44 7.75 0.98 -7.19
CA CYS A 44 7.64 -0.20 -6.32
C CYS A 44 8.09 0.17 -4.90
N HIS A 45 7.17 0.09 -3.94
CA HIS A 45 7.45 0.38 -2.52
C HIS A 45 7.99 -0.82 -1.76
N GLY A 46 7.72 -2.04 -2.22
CA GLY A 46 8.26 -3.24 -1.59
C GLY A 46 7.55 -4.54 -1.95
N LEU A 47 8.15 -5.62 -1.48
CA LEU A 47 7.67 -7.00 -1.60
C LEU A 47 7.36 -7.56 -0.21
N PHE A 48 6.23 -8.23 -0.07
CA PHE A 48 5.72 -8.76 1.18
C PHE A 48 5.38 -10.24 1.02
N GLU A 49 5.63 -11.04 2.06
CA GLU A 49 5.30 -12.47 2.04
C GLU A 49 3.80 -12.74 2.19
N SER A 50 3.04 -11.77 2.73
CA SER A 50 1.60 -11.91 2.94
C SER A 50 0.80 -10.72 2.39
N ARG A 51 -0.44 -11.00 1.98
CA ARG A 51 -1.41 -9.99 1.55
C ARG A 51 -1.72 -9.01 2.69
N TYR A 52 -1.84 -9.55 3.90
CA TYR A 52 -2.16 -8.79 5.09
C TYR A 52 -1.08 -7.75 5.40
N ASP A 53 0.20 -8.14 5.33
CA ASP A 53 1.32 -7.23 5.58
C ASP A 53 1.41 -6.12 4.52
N ALA A 54 1.19 -6.45 3.25
CA ALA A 54 1.13 -5.46 2.18
C ALA A 54 0.02 -4.41 2.39
N ILE A 55 -1.17 -4.84 2.81
CA ILE A 55 -2.28 -3.93 3.13
C ILE A 55 -1.97 -3.11 4.39
N ARG A 56 -1.41 -3.73 5.42
CA ARG A 56 -1.01 -3.06 6.67
C ARG A 56 0.05 -1.98 6.42
N TYR A 57 0.98 -2.25 5.49
CA TYR A 57 1.94 -1.26 5.02
C TYR A 57 1.24 -0.07 4.37
N CYS A 58 0.31 -0.30 3.43
CA CYS A 58 -0.47 0.76 2.79
C CYS A 58 -1.21 1.64 3.84
N GLN A 59 -1.85 1.02 4.83
CA GLN A 59 -2.52 1.73 5.93
C GLN A 59 -1.54 2.60 6.72
N ARG A 60 -0.35 2.09 7.04
CA ARG A 60 0.68 2.85 7.76
C ARG A 60 1.16 4.05 6.95
N MET A 61 1.38 3.90 5.65
CA MET A 61 1.80 5.00 4.77
C MET A 61 0.75 6.12 4.71
N TYR A 62 -0.54 5.76 4.66
CA TYR A 62 -1.61 6.75 4.75
C TYR A 62 -1.67 7.44 6.12
N ARG A 63 -1.48 6.71 7.22
CA ARG A 63 -1.40 7.30 8.58
C ARG A 63 -0.22 8.27 8.73
N ILE A 64 0.95 7.94 8.17
CA ILE A 64 2.11 8.84 8.18
C ILE A 64 1.78 10.12 7.39
N LYS A 65 1.28 9.99 6.14
CA LYS A 65 0.88 11.16 5.32
C LYS A 65 -0.19 12.03 6.00
N ILE A 66 -1.09 11.42 6.77
CA ILE A 66 -2.07 12.14 7.58
C ILE A 66 -1.38 12.99 8.66
N HIS A 67 -0.39 12.44 9.35
CA HIS A 67 0.34 13.16 10.39
C HIS A 67 1.32 14.20 9.83
N GLU A 68 1.88 13.97 8.64
CA GLU A 68 2.68 14.97 7.91
C GLU A 68 1.83 16.19 7.54
N ARG A 69 0.62 15.99 7.00
CA ARG A 69 -0.30 17.10 6.69
C ARG A 69 -0.69 17.93 7.91
N ILE A 70 -0.79 17.33 9.09
CA ILE A 70 -1.14 18.06 10.32
C ILE A 70 -0.01 19.00 10.76
N LYS A 71 1.25 18.72 10.39
CA LYS A 71 2.38 19.60 10.71
C LYS A 71 2.48 20.84 9.81
N GLU A 72 1.97 20.79 8.58
CA GLU A 72 2.01 21.95 7.68
C GLU A 72 0.96 23.02 8.02
N ASP A 73 -0.16 22.65 8.65
CA ASP A 73 -1.18 23.60 9.14
C ASP A 73 -0.86 24.18 10.53
N ALA A 74 0.23 23.73 11.19
CA ALA A 74 0.62 24.21 12.51
C ALA A 74 1.50 25.48 12.49
N THR A 75 1.57 26.18 11.35
CA THR A 75 2.39 27.40 11.19
C THR A 75 1.58 28.58 10.62
N GLN A 76 0.43 28.88 11.23
CA GLN A 76 -0.19 30.20 11.11
C GLN A 76 -0.87 30.57 12.44
N ILE A 77 -0.10 30.99 13.44
CA ILE A 77 -0.46 32.09 14.37
C ILE A 77 0.83 32.76 14.85
#